data_AF-A0A5E5Q026-F1
#
_entry.id   AF-A0A5E5Q026-F1
#
_cell.length_a   1.000
_cell.length_b   1.000
_cell.length_c   1.000
_cell.angle_alpha   90.00
_cell.angle_beta   90.00
_cell.angle_gamma   90.00
#
_symmetry.space_group_name_H-M   'P 1'
#
loop_
_entity.id
_entity.type
_entity.pdbx_description
1 polymer ?
#
loop_
_entity_poly.entity_id
_entity_poly.type
_entity_poly.pdbx_seq_one_letter_code
_entity_poly.pdbx_strand_id
1 'polypeptide(L)'
;MKVLILGVGNILWADEGFGVRTVEAINQQYEFNDEVKLMDGGTLGLYLIQHVQECDLLIVFDAIDYGLKPGTMKLIHDEDVPKFMGAKKMSLHQTGFQEVLSTAELTGETPDHIFLIGVQPVQLEDFGGSLRDEVKVQIQPAINECLKYLDSYGVTYKKRVTPLAECEGVNSPTIAMDDYEVNRPPEAIACRKGDARVLMDNAFEQREEELIDNTCHTNVFVDGRKHFEG
;
A
#
# COMPACT_ATOMS: atom_id res chain seq x y z
N MET A 1 8.14 -14.24 -20.07
CA MET A 1 8.59 -13.73 -18.76
C MET A 1 7.34 -13.27 -18.03
N LYS A 2 7.00 -13.86 -16.89
CA LYS A 2 5.80 -13.54 -16.13
C LYS A 2 6.04 -12.31 -15.26
N VAL A 3 5.18 -11.31 -15.39
CA VAL A 3 5.28 -10.05 -14.66
C VAL A 3 4.08 -9.91 -13.73
N LEU A 4 4.33 -9.52 -12.48
CA LEU A 4 3.30 -9.11 -11.53
C LEU A 4 3.46 -7.62 -11.21
N ILE A 5 2.44 -6.83 -11.55
CA ILE A 5 2.30 -5.43 -11.13
C ILE A 5 1.33 -5.39 -9.96
N LEU A 6 1.84 -5.09 -8.77
CA LEU A 6 1.14 -5.23 -7.51
C LEU A 6 0.98 -3.87 -6.81
N GLY A 7 -0.26 -3.53 -6.49
CA GLY A 7 -0.57 -2.37 -5.64
C GLY A 7 -0.81 -2.84 -4.21
N VAL A 8 0.00 -2.38 -3.27
CA VAL A 8 -0.18 -2.67 -1.85
C VAL A 8 -0.69 -1.41 -1.15
N GLY A 9 -1.51 -1.60 -0.12
CA GLY A 9 -1.98 -0.53 0.74
C GLY A 9 -3.47 -0.57 1.02
N ASN A 10 -3.94 0.41 1.77
CA ASN A 10 -5.32 0.48 2.23
C ASN A 10 -6.01 1.74 1.70
N ILE A 11 -6.91 1.56 0.73
CA ILE A 11 -7.66 2.65 0.11
C ILE A 11 -8.56 3.42 1.08
N LEU A 12 -8.81 2.89 2.28
CA LEU A 12 -9.60 3.54 3.33
C LEU A 12 -8.73 4.41 4.25
N TRP A 13 -7.40 4.45 4.07
CA TRP A 13 -6.46 5.14 4.96
C TRP A 13 -5.65 6.20 4.20
N ALA A 14 -6.37 7.16 3.58
CA ALA A 14 -5.77 8.29 2.88
C ALA A 14 -4.65 7.87 1.93
N ASP A 15 -3.42 8.34 2.16
CA ASP A 15 -2.29 8.09 1.26
C ASP A 15 -1.85 6.63 1.24
N GLU A 16 -2.24 5.78 2.21
CA GLU A 16 -2.03 4.33 2.14
C GLU A 16 -2.66 3.72 0.89
N GLY A 17 -3.66 4.35 0.29
CA GLY A 17 -4.28 3.86 -0.95
C GLY A 17 -3.40 3.98 -2.19
N PHE A 18 -2.24 4.65 -2.13
CA PHE A 18 -1.46 5.02 -3.32
C PHE A 18 -1.14 3.82 -4.23
N GLY A 19 -0.70 2.71 -3.66
CA GLY A 19 -0.29 1.55 -4.45
C GLY A 19 -1.43 0.98 -5.26
N VAL A 20 -2.57 0.74 -4.60
CA VAL A 20 -3.80 0.25 -5.22
C VAL A 20 -4.32 1.22 -6.28
N ARG A 21 -4.40 2.52 -5.97
CA ARG A 21 -4.84 3.55 -6.91
C ARG A 21 -3.94 3.68 -8.14
N THR A 22 -2.64 3.41 -7.98
CA THR A 22 -1.70 3.41 -9.12
C THR A 22 -1.97 2.23 -10.04
N VAL A 23 -2.20 1.03 -9.51
CA VAL A 23 -2.53 -0.14 -10.35
C VAL A 23 -3.88 0.01 -11.04
N GLU A 24 -4.88 0.57 -10.36
CA GLU A 24 -6.16 0.95 -10.99
C GLU A 24 -5.94 1.86 -12.20
N ALA A 25 -5.14 2.91 -12.02
CA ALA A 25 -4.83 3.86 -13.09
C ALA A 25 -4.06 3.21 -14.25
N ILE A 26 -3.14 2.27 -13.97
CA ILE A 26 -2.46 1.51 -15.03
C ILE A 26 -3.47 0.68 -15.82
N ASN A 27 -4.38 -0.04 -15.16
CA ASN A 27 -5.38 -0.88 -15.82
C ASN A 27 -6.33 -0.06 -16.72
N GLN A 28 -6.70 1.13 -16.26
CA GLN A 28 -7.53 2.06 -17.04
C GLN A 28 -6.81 2.60 -18.27
N GLN A 29 -5.50 2.88 -18.16
CA GLN A 29 -4.73 3.55 -19.21
C GLN A 29 -4.07 2.59 -20.21
N TYR A 30 -3.79 1.35 -19.82
CA TYR A 30 -2.96 0.43 -20.59
C TYR A 30 -3.56 -0.98 -20.66
N GLU A 31 -3.23 -1.66 -21.75
CA GLU A 31 -3.50 -3.07 -22.00
C GLU A 31 -2.16 -3.80 -22.14
N PHE A 32 -2.04 -4.95 -21.50
CA PHE A 32 -0.87 -5.82 -21.53
C PHE A 32 -1.22 -7.19 -22.13
N ASN A 33 -0.20 -7.96 -22.48
CA ASN A 33 -0.39 -9.36 -22.87
C ASN A 33 -0.65 -10.25 -21.64
N ASP A 34 -0.98 -11.52 -21.87
CA ASP A 34 -1.29 -12.49 -20.80
C ASP A 34 -0.10 -12.80 -19.86
N GLU A 35 1.11 -12.32 -20.18
CA GLU A 35 2.27 -12.50 -19.31
C GLU A 35 2.34 -11.46 -18.19
N VAL A 36 1.59 -10.35 -18.28
CA VAL A 36 1.56 -9.30 -17.26
C VAL A 36 0.26 -9.36 -16.49
N LYS A 37 0.35 -9.60 -15.19
CA LYS A 37 -0.77 -9.60 -14.26
C LYS A 37 -0.77 -8.30 -13.46
N LEU A 38 -1.90 -7.59 -13.49
CA LEU A 38 -2.16 -6.47 -12.59
C LEU A 38 -2.98 -6.97 -11.40
N MET A 39 -2.60 -6.57 -10.19
CA MET A 39 -3.26 -7.02 -8.97
C MET A 39 -3.39 -5.90 -7.94
N ASP A 40 -4.61 -5.72 -7.42
CA ASP A 40 -4.84 -5.10 -6.12
C ASP A 40 -4.46 -6.11 -5.03
N GLY A 41 -3.32 -5.88 -4.38
CA GLY A 41 -2.86 -6.68 -3.26
C GLY A 41 -3.41 -6.22 -1.92
N GLY A 42 -4.02 -5.03 -1.87
CA GLY A 42 -4.55 -4.40 -0.67
C GLY A 42 -3.67 -4.61 0.55
N THR A 43 -4.24 -5.28 1.54
CA THR A 43 -3.58 -5.63 2.81
C THR A 43 -3.47 -7.15 3.01
N LEU A 44 -3.35 -7.91 1.92
CA LEU A 44 -3.46 -9.38 1.93
C LEU A 44 -2.29 -10.11 2.59
N GLY A 45 -1.12 -9.48 2.75
CA GLY A 45 0.05 -10.10 3.40
C GLY A 45 0.40 -11.46 2.79
N LEU A 46 0.59 -12.49 3.61
CA LEU A 46 0.99 -13.84 3.19
C LEU A 46 0.10 -14.49 2.12
N TYR A 47 -1.15 -14.06 1.93
CA TYR A 47 -1.98 -14.56 0.82
C TYR A 47 -1.41 -14.21 -0.57
N LEU A 48 -0.48 -13.26 -0.65
CA LEU A 48 0.20 -12.87 -1.89
C LEU A 48 1.34 -13.82 -2.29
N ILE A 49 1.74 -14.76 -1.42
CA ILE A 49 2.94 -15.58 -1.61
C ILE A 49 2.94 -16.33 -2.94
N GLN A 50 1.83 -16.99 -3.28
CA GLN A 50 1.72 -17.77 -4.52
C GLN A 50 1.89 -16.88 -5.76
N HIS A 51 1.35 -15.66 -5.72
CA HIS A 51 1.46 -14.73 -6.84
C HIS A 51 2.88 -14.20 -7.00
N VAL A 52 3.59 -13.97 -5.89
CA VAL A 52 4.99 -13.57 -5.90
C VAL A 52 5.88 -14.70 -6.42
N GLN A 53 5.67 -15.93 -5.95
CA GLN A 53 6.46 -17.11 -6.37
C GLN A 53 6.22 -17.50 -7.83
N GLU A 54 5.07 -17.16 -8.41
CA GLU A 54 4.72 -17.49 -9.79
C GLU A 54 5.28 -16.51 -10.85
N CYS A 55 5.86 -15.37 -10.42
CA CYS A 55 6.34 -14.33 -11.33
C CYS A 55 7.88 -14.27 -11.41
N ASP A 56 8.38 -13.92 -12.58
CA ASP A 56 9.82 -13.72 -12.80
C ASP A 56 10.21 -12.26 -12.44
N LEU A 57 9.29 -11.31 -12.69
CA LEU A 57 9.46 -9.89 -12.41
C LEU A 57 8.30 -9.35 -11.57
N LEU A 58 8.63 -8.80 -10.40
CA LEU A 58 7.69 -8.19 -9.47
C LEU A 58 7.86 -6.68 -9.43
N ILE A 59 6.81 -5.92 -9.73
CA ILE A 59 6.75 -4.46 -9.58
C ILE A 59 5.72 -4.13 -8.50
N VAL A 60 6.12 -3.39 -7.47
CA VAL A 60 5.31 -3.08 -6.29
C VAL A 60 5.14 -1.58 -6.17
N PHE A 61 3.90 -1.14 -5.95
CA PHE A 61 3.57 0.23 -5.56
C PHE A 61 3.08 0.28 -4.13
N ASP A 62 3.59 1.23 -3.34
CA ASP A 62 3.20 1.40 -1.93
C ASP A 62 3.39 2.86 -1.45
N ALA A 63 2.66 3.28 -0.42
CA ALA A 63 2.94 4.52 0.30
C ALA A 63 3.80 4.21 1.53
N ILE A 64 5.03 4.71 1.54
CA ILE A 64 6.01 4.37 2.57
C ILE A 64 6.51 5.64 3.26
N ASP A 65 6.49 5.64 4.59
CA ASP A 65 7.08 6.73 5.35
C ASP A 65 8.62 6.62 5.36
N TYR A 66 9.23 7.38 4.47
CA TYR A 66 10.68 7.50 4.38
C TYR A 66 11.27 8.53 5.35
N GLY A 67 10.45 9.32 6.05
CA GLY A 67 10.90 10.55 6.73
C GLY A 67 11.39 11.63 5.75
N LEU A 68 10.90 11.61 4.51
CA LEU A 68 11.23 12.57 3.46
C LEU A 68 10.13 13.63 3.33
N LYS A 69 10.32 14.57 2.39
CA LYS A 69 9.27 15.53 2.04
C LYS A 69 8.06 14.79 1.45
N PRO A 70 6.81 15.10 1.84
CA PRO A 70 5.63 14.49 1.24
C PRO A 70 5.59 14.57 -0.29
N GLY A 71 5.09 13.51 -0.93
CA GLY A 71 5.09 13.32 -2.38
C GLY A 71 6.46 12.93 -2.98
N THR A 72 7.51 12.78 -2.18
CA THR A 72 8.81 12.31 -2.70
C THR A 72 8.71 10.84 -3.08
N MET A 73 8.96 10.53 -4.35
CA MET A 73 9.04 9.16 -4.85
C MET A 73 10.43 8.55 -4.60
N LYS A 74 10.46 7.26 -4.29
CA LYS A 74 11.65 6.43 -4.13
C LYS A 74 11.53 5.17 -4.98
N LEU A 75 12.60 4.89 -5.70
CA LEU A 75 12.76 3.77 -6.62
C LEU A 75 13.81 2.84 -6.02
N ILE A 76 13.46 1.59 -5.77
CA ILE A 76 14.32 0.60 -5.09
C ILE A 76 14.28 -0.70 -5.87
N HIS A 77 15.44 -1.29 -6.14
CA HIS A 77 15.58 -2.47 -6.99
C HIS A 77 16.16 -3.66 -6.23
N ASP A 78 15.69 -4.85 -6.58
CA ASP A 78 16.24 -6.16 -6.24
C ASP A 78 16.61 -6.30 -4.75
N GLU A 79 17.89 -6.56 -4.46
CA GLU A 79 18.38 -6.85 -3.11
C GLU A 79 18.19 -5.69 -2.12
N ASP A 80 17.99 -4.47 -2.60
CA ASP A 80 17.72 -3.33 -1.74
C ASP A 80 16.26 -3.30 -1.27
N VAL A 81 15.34 -4.01 -1.95
CA VAL A 81 13.92 -4.01 -1.59
C VAL A 81 13.67 -4.70 -0.24
N PRO A 82 14.09 -5.97 0.00
CA PRO A 82 13.88 -6.62 1.29
C PRO A 82 14.59 -5.90 2.44
N LYS A 83 15.84 -5.44 2.20
CA LYS A 83 16.64 -4.68 3.16
C LYS A 83 15.94 -3.38 3.55
N PHE A 84 15.38 -2.69 2.56
CA PHE A 84 14.70 -1.42 2.78
C PHE A 84 13.42 -1.59 3.59
N MET A 85 12.63 -2.62 3.27
CA MET A 85 11.42 -2.87 4.03
C MET A 85 11.73 -3.25 5.49
N GLY A 86 12.86 -3.92 5.77
CA GLY A 86 13.17 -4.40 7.13
C GLY A 86 13.67 -3.33 8.10
N ALA A 87 14.02 -2.14 7.60
CA ALA A 87 14.80 -1.17 8.36
C ALA A 87 13.98 -0.02 8.98
N LYS A 88 12.68 0.13 8.68
CA LYS A 88 11.89 1.29 9.10
C LYS A 88 10.62 0.92 9.88
N LYS A 89 10.09 1.89 10.63
CA LYS A 89 8.77 1.78 11.26
C LYS A 89 7.73 1.61 10.17
N MET A 90 7.30 0.37 9.98
CA MET A 90 6.39 -0.04 8.91
C MET A 90 4.96 -0.03 9.42
N SER A 91 4.00 0.29 8.53
CA SER A 91 2.59 0.01 8.80
C SER A 91 2.35 -1.51 8.90
N LEU A 92 1.27 -1.94 9.57
CA LEU A 92 0.99 -3.38 9.74
C LEU A 92 0.95 -4.15 8.41
N HIS A 93 0.48 -3.50 7.35
CA HIS A 93 0.36 -4.09 6.02
C HIS A 93 1.73 -4.25 5.33
N GLN A 94 2.64 -3.32 5.61
CA GLN A 94 4.01 -3.38 5.12
C GLN A 94 4.79 -4.53 5.77
N THR A 95 4.60 -4.78 7.07
CA THR A 95 5.12 -6.00 7.73
C THR A 95 4.62 -7.26 7.03
N GLY A 96 3.34 -7.31 6.66
CA GLY A 96 2.78 -8.45 5.94
C GLY A 96 3.42 -8.72 4.58
N PHE A 97 3.81 -7.68 3.83
CA PHE A 97 4.48 -7.88 2.54
C PHE A 97 5.96 -8.27 2.67
N GLN A 98 6.64 -7.84 3.74
CA GLN A 98 7.98 -8.35 4.06
C GLN A 98 8.00 -9.84 4.35
N GLU A 99 6.99 -10.33 5.08
CA GLU A 99 6.85 -11.75 5.36
C GLU A 99 6.68 -12.54 4.07
N VAL A 100 5.98 -11.99 3.07
CA VAL A 100 5.85 -12.60 1.74
C VAL A 100 7.22 -12.75 1.07
N LEU A 101 7.99 -11.66 0.96
CA LEU A 101 9.32 -11.70 0.33
C LEU A 101 10.29 -12.64 1.08
N SER A 102 10.28 -12.59 2.41
CA SER A 102 11.11 -13.46 3.24
C SER A 102 10.72 -14.93 3.10
N THR A 103 9.42 -15.22 3.00
CA THR A 103 8.93 -16.59 2.79
C THR A 103 9.34 -17.10 1.42
N ALA A 104 9.20 -16.28 0.38
CA ALA A 104 9.65 -16.62 -0.97
C ALA A 104 11.15 -16.97 -0.98
N GLU A 105 11.98 -16.16 -0.29
CA GLU A 105 13.42 -16.41 -0.14
C GLU A 105 13.70 -17.73 0.59
N LEU A 106 13.03 -17.97 1.72
CA LEU A 106 13.17 -19.22 2.48
C LEU A 106 12.77 -20.46 1.68
N THR A 107 11.79 -20.33 0.78
CA THR A 107 11.34 -21.43 -0.10
C THR A 107 12.19 -21.57 -1.37
N GLY A 108 13.09 -20.61 -1.66
CA GLY A 108 13.88 -20.59 -2.89
C GLY A 108 13.09 -20.21 -4.14
N GLU A 109 11.93 -19.58 -3.97
CA GLU A 109 10.97 -19.23 -5.04
C GLU A 109 10.79 -17.70 -5.12
N THR A 110 11.90 -16.96 -5.12
CA THR A 110 11.89 -15.49 -5.27
C THR A 110 11.86 -15.09 -6.73
N PRO A 111 11.17 -13.99 -7.10
CA PRO A 111 11.28 -13.39 -8.42
C PRO A 111 12.74 -13.08 -8.77
N ASP A 112 13.11 -13.22 -10.04
CA ASP A 112 14.44 -12.86 -10.55
C ASP A 112 14.72 -11.37 -10.39
N HIS A 113 13.66 -10.55 -10.49
CA HIS A 113 13.72 -9.10 -10.41
C HIS A 113 12.61 -8.52 -9.56
N ILE A 114 12.95 -7.54 -8.71
CA ILE A 114 11.99 -6.84 -7.87
C ILE A 114 12.17 -5.34 -8.03
N PHE A 115 11.09 -4.60 -8.24
CA PHE A 115 11.10 -3.15 -8.32
C PHE A 115 10.02 -2.55 -7.43
N LEU A 116 10.44 -1.81 -6.41
CA LEU A 116 9.56 -1.07 -5.52
C LEU A 116 9.54 0.41 -5.91
N ILE A 117 8.35 0.90 -6.23
CA ILE A 117 8.06 2.31 -6.49
C ILE A 117 7.19 2.82 -5.33
N GLY A 118 7.82 3.49 -4.37
CA GLY A 118 7.11 4.01 -3.22
C GLY A 118 7.06 5.54 -3.17
N VAL A 119 6.04 6.07 -2.51
CA VAL A 119 5.86 7.51 -2.34
C VAL A 119 5.80 7.88 -0.86
N GLN A 120 6.44 8.98 -0.48
CA GLN A 120 6.30 9.55 0.85
C GLN A 120 4.87 10.10 1.02
N PRO A 121 4.08 9.58 1.98
CA PRO A 121 2.75 10.08 2.27
C PRO A 121 2.79 11.47 2.90
N VAL A 122 1.69 12.22 2.76
CA VAL A 122 1.37 13.42 3.55
C VAL A 122 0.66 13.01 4.83
N GLN A 123 -0.35 12.13 4.72
CA GLN A 123 -1.16 11.65 5.83
C GLN A 123 -1.53 10.18 5.66
N LEU A 124 -1.17 9.37 6.64
CA LEU A 124 -1.55 7.96 6.74
C LEU A 124 -2.74 7.76 7.69
N GLU A 125 -2.82 8.54 8.77
CA GLU A 125 -3.82 8.38 9.83
C GLU A 125 -5.08 9.23 9.58
N ASP A 126 -5.78 8.98 8.47
CA ASP A 126 -7.10 9.56 8.19
C ASP A 126 -8.05 8.48 7.67
N PHE A 127 -8.77 7.84 8.60
CA PHE A 127 -9.73 6.80 8.25
C PHE A 127 -10.88 7.37 7.41
N GLY A 128 -11.09 6.72 6.27
CA GLY A 128 -11.96 7.15 5.21
C GLY A 128 -11.45 8.35 4.42
N GLY A 129 -10.17 8.72 4.56
CA GLY A 129 -9.46 9.69 3.75
C GLY A 129 -9.20 9.20 2.33
N SER A 130 -9.23 10.12 1.36
CA SER A 130 -8.65 9.88 0.02
C SER A 130 -7.21 10.39 0.00
N LEU A 131 -6.50 10.10 -1.11
CA LEU A 131 -5.14 10.59 -1.36
C LEU A 131 -5.08 12.11 -1.23
N ARG A 132 -4.00 12.62 -0.64
CA ARG A 132 -3.66 14.04 -0.69
C ARG A 132 -3.14 14.39 -2.07
N ASP A 133 -3.34 15.64 -2.48
CA ASP A 133 -3.01 16.10 -3.83
C ASP A 133 -1.54 15.84 -4.16
N GLU A 134 -0.62 16.05 -3.19
CA GLU A 134 0.81 15.82 -3.35
C GLU A 134 1.17 14.37 -3.67
N VAL A 135 0.41 13.40 -3.15
CA VAL A 135 0.57 11.97 -3.43
C VAL A 135 -0.19 11.58 -4.70
N LYS A 136 -1.41 12.09 -4.88
CA LYS A 136 -2.25 11.84 -6.06
C LYS A 136 -1.55 12.23 -7.36
N VAL A 137 -0.83 13.36 -7.38
CA VAL A 137 -0.05 13.78 -8.57
C VAL A 137 1.15 12.87 -8.88
N GLN A 138 1.58 12.01 -7.96
CA GLN A 138 2.67 11.04 -8.20
C GLN A 138 2.21 9.76 -8.89
N ILE A 139 0.90 9.53 -9.05
CA ILE A 139 0.39 8.36 -9.77
C ILE A 139 0.98 8.30 -11.19
N GLN A 140 0.85 9.36 -12.00
CA GLN A 140 1.34 9.33 -13.37
C GLN A 140 2.89 9.21 -13.46
N PRO A 141 3.69 9.94 -12.67
CA PRO A 141 5.13 9.69 -12.57
C PRO A 141 5.50 8.24 -12.22
N ALA A 142 4.79 7.63 -11.27
CA ALA A 142 5.04 6.23 -10.87
C ALA A 142 4.71 5.25 -12.01
N ILE A 143 3.62 5.48 -12.74
CA ILE A 143 3.28 4.73 -13.96
C ILE A 143 4.42 4.84 -14.98
N ASN A 144 4.95 6.03 -15.22
CA ASN A 144 6.00 6.24 -16.19
C ASN A 144 7.29 5.47 -15.84
N GLU A 145 7.69 5.44 -14.55
CA GLU A 145 8.85 4.66 -14.11
C GLU A 145 8.60 3.15 -14.24
N CYS A 146 7.39 2.68 -13.94
CA CYS A 146 7.00 1.28 -14.17
C CYS A 146 7.10 0.90 -15.65
N LEU A 147 6.50 1.67 -16.56
CA LEU A 147 6.54 1.40 -18.00
C LEU A 147 7.98 1.43 -18.54
N LYS A 148 8.80 2.39 -18.11
CA LYS A 148 10.22 2.45 -18.46
C LYS A 148 10.98 1.23 -17.97
N TYR A 149 10.65 0.71 -16.80
CA TYR A 149 11.24 -0.52 -16.29
C TYR A 149 10.83 -1.72 -17.14
N LEU A 150 9.55 -1.84 -17.48
CA LEU A 150 9.02 -2.86 -18.38
C LEU A 150 9.66 -2.84 -19.77
N ASP A 151 9.90 -1.66 -20.33
CA ASP A 151 10.59 -1.47 -21.62
C ASP A 151 12.00 -2.08 -21.59
N SER A 152 12.70 -2.01 -20.45
CA SER A 152 14.05 -2.58 -20.29
C SER A 152 14.10 -4.10 -20.39
N TYR A 153 12.96 -4.76 -20.16
CA TYR A 153 12.79 -6.21 -20.33
C TYR A 153 12.04 -6.59 -21.62
N GLY A 154 11.74 -5.62 -22.49
CA GLY A 154 11.04 -5.86 -23.75
C GLY A 154 9.56 -6.26 -23.60
N VAL A 155 8.94 -5.93 -22.46
CA VAL A 155 7.51 -6.19 -22.23
C VAL A 155 6.68 -5.22 -23.05
N THR A 156 5.77 -5.74 -23.87
CA THR A 156 4.91 -4.92 -24.74
C THR A 156 3.60 -4.54 -24.06
N TYR A 157 3.21 -3.28 -24.17
CA TYR A 157 1.91 -2.77 -23.73
C TYR A 157 1.35 -1.78 -24.76
N LYS A 158 0.03 -1.56 -24.72
CA LYS A 158 -0.65 -0.59 -25.58
C LYS A 158 -1.44 0.39 -24.73
N LYS A 159 -1.41 1.66 -25.10
CA LYS A 159 -2.31 2.63 -24.48
C LYS A 159 -3.74 2.31 -24.90
N ARG A 160 -4.63 2.22 -23.91
CA ARG A 160 -6.03 1.87 -24.13
C ARG A 160 -6.74 3.01 -24.85
N VAL A 161 -7.54 2.65 -25.86
CA VAL A 161 -8.30 3.62 -26.68
C VAL A 161 -9.79 3.60 -26.32
N THR A 162 -10.28 2.44 -25.89
CA THR A 162 -11.63 2.22 -25.38
C THR A 162 -11.61 2.19 -23.86
N PRO A 163 -12.55 2.85 -23.16
CA PRO A 163 -12.65 2.74 -21.72
C PRO A 163 -12.76 1.28 -21.25
N LEU A 164 -12.16 0.98 -20.10
CA LEU A 164 -12.23 -0.32 -19.45
C LEU A 164 -13.69 -0.65 -19.09
N ALA A 165 -14.13 -1.89 -19.30
CA ALA A 165 -15.47 -2.29 -18.88
C ALA A 165 -15.53 -2.38 -17.34
N GLU A 166 -16.71 -2.13 -16.75
CA GLU A 166 -16.89 -2.10 -15.29
C GLU A 166 -16.46 -3.41 -14.58
N CYS A 167 -16.60 -4.56 -15.24
CA CYS A 167 -16.23 -5.86 -14.70
C CYS A 167 -14.75 -6.26 -14.92
N GLU A 168 -13.98 -5.44 -15.64
CA GLU A 168 -12.56 -5.70 -15.96
C GLU A 168 -11.60 -4.90 -15.07
N GLY A 169 -12.15 -4.15 -14.10
CA GLY A 169 -11.37 -3.46 -13.07
C GLY A 169 -10.56 -4.42 -12.20
N VAL A 170 -9.45 -3.94 -11.65
CA VAL A 170 -8.71 -4.69 -10.61
C VAL A 170 -9.48 -4.72 -9.28
N ASN A 171 -10.47 -3.84 -9.13
CA ASN A 171 -11.30 -3.65 -7.96
C ASN A 171 -12.79 -3.52 -8.36
N SER A 172 -13.68 -3.48 -7.37
CA SER A 172 -15.10 -3.21 -7.61
C SER A 172 -15.33 -1.74 -7.97
N PRO A 173 -16.21 -1.43 -8.95
CA PRO A 173 -16.57 -0.03 -9.27
C PRO A 173 -17.05 0.77 -8.05
N THR A 174 -17.68 0.11 -7.08
CA THR A 174 -18.21 0.75 -5.85
C THR A 174 -17.13 1.37 -4.95
N ILE A 175 -15.86 1.04 -5.16
CA ILE A 175 -14.72 1.58 -4.40
C ILE A 175 -13.78 2.41 -5.29
N ALA A 176 -14.21 2.75 -6.50
CA ALA A 176 -13.48 3.66 -7.39
C ALA A 176 -13.26 5.03 -6.71
N MET A 177 -12.10 5.64 -6.96
CA MET A 177 -11.69 6.86 -6.27
C MET A 177 -12.66 8.02 -6.49
N ASP A 178 -13.14 8.22 -7.71
CA ASP A 178 -14.04 9.33 -8.04
C ASP A 178 -15.39 9.19 -7.33
N ASP A 179 -16.01 8.00 -7.40
CA ASP A 179 -17.26 7.72 -6.69
C ASP A 179 -17.09 7.83 -5.17
N TYR A 180 -15.94 7.39 -4.66
CA TYR A 180 -15.60 7.51 -3.24
C TYR A 180 -15.50 8.97 -2.80
N GLU A 181 -14.75 9.79 -3.53
CA GLU A 181 -14.55 11.22 -3.23
C GLU A 181 -15.85 12.02 -3.34
N VAL A 182 -16.67 11.77 -4.37
CA VAL A 182 -17.94 12.47 -4.61
C VAL A 182 -18.97 12.17 -3.53
N ASN A 183 -19.06 10.91 -3.09
CA ASN A 183 -20.05 10.47 -2.12
C ASN A 183 -19.54 10.51 -0.67
N ARG A 184 -18.32 11.00 -0.44
CA ARG A 184 -17.72 11.08 0.91
C ARG A 184 -18.46 12.12 1.77
N PRO A 185 -19.12 11.72 2.86
CA PRO A 185 -19.77 12.68 3.74
C PRO A 185 -18.73 13.55 4.48
N PRO A 186 -19.05 14.81 4.82
CA PRO A 186 -18.17 15.64 5.63
C PRO A 186 -18.00 15.04 7.04
N GLU A 187 -16.87 15.32 7.70
CA GLU A 187 -16.55 14.83 9.05
C GLU A 187 -17.64 15.19 10.09
N ALA A 188 -18.32 16.33 9.92
CA ALA A 188 -19.44 16.74 10.77
C ALA A 188 -20.63 15.76 10.75
N ILE A 189 -20.81 15.01 9.66
CA ILE A 189 -21.87 14.01 9.50
C ILE A 189 -21.34 12.60 9.82
N ALA A 190 -20.07 12.34 9.52
CA ALA A 190 -19.40 11.07 9.78
C ALA A 190 -18.05 11.31 10.48
N CYS A 191 -18.07 11.24 11.82
CA CYS A 191 -16.88 11.43 12.66
C CYS A 191 -15.76 10.46 12.26
N ARG A 192 -14.54 10.99 12.05
CA ARG A 192 -13.37 10.21 11.60
C ARG A 192 -12.56 9.60 12.75
N LYS A 193 -12.78 10.10 13.97
CA LYS A 193 -11.99 9.72 15.14
C LYS A 193 -12.60 8.57 15.94
N GLY A 194 -13.91 8.36 15.82
CA GLY A 194 -14.63 7.32 16.56
C GLY A 194 -16.10 7.66 16.78
N ASP A 195 -16.78 6.78 17.50
CA ASP A 195 -18.21 6.93 17.81
C ASP A 195 -18.42 8.00 18.88
N ALA A 196 -19.29 8.99 18.60
CA ALA A 196 -19.60 10.06 19.55
C ALA A 196 -20.17 9.53 20.88
N ARG A 197 -20.86 8.38 20.87
CA ARG A 197 -21.37 7.73 22.08
C ARG A 197 -20.27 7.23 23.01
N VAL A 198 -19.07 7.02 22.49
CA VAL A 198 -17.89 6.62 23.28
C VAL A 198 -17.05 7.84 23.60
N LEU A 199 -16.75 8.67 22.60
CA LEU A 199 -15.86 9.83 22.74
C LEU A 199 -16.45 10.97 23.59
N MET A 200 -17.77 11.07 23.69
CA MET A 200 -18.48 12.11 24.45
C MET A 200 -19.08 11.57 25.75
N ASP A 201 -18.89 10.28 26.04
CA ASP A 201 -19.36 9.68 27.28
C ASP A 201 -18.28 9.80 28.36
N ASN A 202 -18.59 10.57 29.40
CA ASN A 202 -17.70 10.77 30.56
C ASN A 202 -17.45 9.48 31.36
N ALA A 203 -18.16 8.38 31.07
CA ALA A 203 -17.86 7.06 31.62
C ALA A 203 -16.57 6.46 31.04
N PHE A 204 -16.10 6.94 29.88
CA PHE A 204 -14.88 6.51 29.21
C PHE A 204 -13.88 7.68 29.15
N GLU A 205 -13.00 7.77 30.16
CA GLU A 205 -11.88 8.70 30.10
C GLU A 205 -10.71 8.08 29.33
N GLN A 206 -10.30 8.73 28.23
CA GLN A 206 -9.05 8.40 27.57
C GLN A 206 -7.91 8.77 28.51
N ARG A 207 -7.17 7.76 29.00
CA ARG A 207 -6.05 7.98 29.92
C ARG A 207 -4.91 8.67 29.17
N GLU A 208 -4.34 9.71 29.77
CA GLU A 208 -3.11 10.34 29.26
C GLU A 208 -1.86 9.51 29.57
N GLU A 209 -1.91 8.69 30.63
CA GLU A 209 -0.80 7.90 31.13
C GLU A 209 -0.90 6.43 30.72
N GLU A 210 0.26 5.83 30.47
CA GLU A 210 0.42 4.44 30.05
C GLU A 210 0.01 3.47 31.17
N LEU A 211 -0.60 2.34 30.80
CA LEU A 211 -0.91 1.26 31.73
C LEU A 211 0.37 0.50 32.12
N ILE A 212 1.01 0.92 33.21
CA ILE A 212 2.15 0.21 33.79
C ILE A 212 1.64 -0.83 34.80
N ASP A 213 1.61 -2.10 34.38
CA ASP A 213 1.40 -3.22 35.32
C ASP A 213 2.75 -3.66 35.91
N ASN A 214 3.10 -3.15 37.09
CA ASN A 214 4.30 -3.54 37.83
C ASN A 214 4.20 -4.92 38.52
N THR A 215 3.05 -5.59 38.41
CA THR A 215 2.77 -6.87 39.07
C THR A 215 2.75 -8.06 38.11
N CYS A 216 2.62 -7.82 36.81
CA CYS A 216 2.62 -8.87 35.80
C CYS A 216 4.05 -9.15 35.30
N HIS A 217 4.60 -10.32 35.63
CA HIS A 217 5.87 -10.82 35.09
C HIS A 217 5.76 -11.31 33.63
N THR A 218 4.81 -10.79 32.85
CA THR A 218 4.71 -11.12 31.42
C THR A 218 5.42 -10.06 30.60
N ASN A 219 6.14 -10.47 29.56
CA ASN A 219 6.83 -9.57 28.63
C ASN A 219 5.87 -8.88 27.64
N VAL A 220 4.58 -8.81 27.96
CA VAL A 220 3.56 -8.20 27.11
C VAL A 220 3.13 -6.90 27.79
N PHE A 221 3.64 -5.79 27.29
CA PHE A 221 3.26 -4.46 27.75
C PHE A 221 1.80 -4.21 27.42
N VAL A 222 1.05 -3.72 28.40
CA VAL A 222 -0.41 -3.54 28.33
C VAL A 222 -0.79 -2.38 27.39
N ASP A 223 0.16 -1.49 27.08
CA ASP A 223 -0.01 -0.40 26.13
C ASP A 223 1.09 -0.48 25.07
N GLY A 224 0.71 -0.57 23.79
CA GLY A 224 1.62 -0.83 22.68
C GLY A 224 2.48 0.37 22.24
N ARG A 225 2.86 1.30 23.14
CA ARG A 225 3.52 2.56 22.78
C ARG A 225 4.89 2.79 23.46
N LYS A 226 5.93 2.28 22.77
CA LYS A 226 7.36 2.69 22.72
C LYS A 226 8.34 2.10 23.75
N HIS A 227 9.46 1.57 23.24
CA HIS A 227 10.77 2.25 23.21
C HIS A 227 11.79 1.39 22.44
N PHE A 228 12.33 1.89 21.33
CA PHE A 228 13.63 1.44 20.80
C PHE A 228 14.60 2.61 21.00
N GLU A 229 15.15 2.70 22.20
CA GLU A 229 16.46 3.29 22.45
C GLU A 229 17.35 2.13 22.88
N GLY A 230 18.43 1.91 22.13
CA GLY A 230 19.38 0.81 22.29
C GLY A 230 20.07 0.49 20.98
#